data_AF-V4YG95-F1
#
_entry.id   AF-V4YG95-F1
#
_cell.length_a   1.000
_cell.length_b   1.000
_cell.length_c   1.000
_cell.angle_alpha   90.00
_cell.angle_beta   90.00
_cell.angle_gamma   90.00
#
_symmetry.space_group_name_H-M   'P 1'
#
loop_
_entity.id
_entity.type
_entity.pdbx_description
1 polymer ?
#
loop_
_entity_poly.entity_id
_entity_poly.type
_entity_poly.pdbx_seq_one_letter_code
_entity_poly.pdbx_strand_id
1 'polypeptide(L)'
;MTEEPGERAAADTPYTTELDTLISKAHTAGEAETMLQRVRMENQVVADACEAVRELSEAGDLSETQMNGLAENLSRLLEQYTKTDLKTEFREYFGERSGEPFDEIIETRLETVKIIANTDAKQGSVFRWHFSDGVKLETETSDEGSRLHYSWNHFRDLYFDALLAENRGEAIADPTPERRGGEEWRDWISEVILDHSETVEHVGPRTEAVRQLRDYISRSVGYTDLAKVSERAGIGIDVDDATQTVADLDADTQLFVPREQITRVCEQTGISSRALQIELDAREVTSDAIAGVSQTTYLDGCRFPYWVVTLRLATPQELVAHPESPAEQLCREQQERREEEATDVGVVADEDDSDGCEGALDGEGDSDEAEGAAEDGDGSAGPSATSDRTDSPEEADSGASESDGGDQADTESVGMQSSLGTNPDGETDE
;
A
#
# COMPACT_ATOMS: atom_id res chain seq x y z
N MET A 1 32.70 -25.93 -34.26
CA MET A 1 33.55 -24.76 -33.97
C MET A 1 33.01 -24.16 -32.70
N THR A 2 33.55 -24.60 -31.58
CA THR A 2 33.26 -24.13 -30.23
C THR A 2 34.21 -22.99 -29.96
N GLU A 3 33.71 -21.75 -30.01
CA GLU A 3 34.47 -20.58 -29.57
C GLU A 3 34.60 -20.68 -28.05
N GLU A 4 35.85 -20.80 -27.58
CA GLU A 4 36.16 -20.72 -26.16
C GLU A 4 35.79 -19.33 -25.63
N PRO A 5 35.12 -19.24 -24.47
CA PRO A 5 34.87 -17.96 -23.83
C PRO A 5 36.23 -17.40 -23.39
N GLY A 6 36.70 -16.38 -24.11
CA GLY A 6 37.92 -15.66 -23.78
C GLY A 6 37.86 -15.18 -22.35
N GLU A 7 38.76 -15.73 -21.53
CA GLU A 7 39.09 -15.30 -20.18
C GLU A 7 39.45 -13.80 -20.25
N ARG A 8 38.46 -12.94 -20.00
CA ARG A 8 38.68 -11.52 -19.77
C ARG A 8 39.49 -11.43 -18.49
N ALA A 9 40.81 -11.33 -18.64
CA ALA A 9 41.70 -10.86 -17.59
C ALA A 9 41.05 -9.61 -16.98
N ALA A 10 40.72 -9.68 -15.69
CA ALA A 10 40.30 -8.52 -14.92
C ALA A 10 41.41 -7.48 -15.09
N ALA A 11 41.16 -6.50 -15.96
CA ALA A 11 42.07 -5.40 -16.14
C ALA A 11 42.18 -4.74 -14.77
N ASP A 12 43.38 -4.77 -14.21
CA ASP A 12 43.76 -4.04 -13.01
C ASP A 12 43.48 -2.56 -13.31
N THR A 13 42.28 -2.10 -12.96
CA THR A 13 41.84 -0.75 -13.23
C THR A 13 42.64 0.16 -12.30
N PRO A 14 43.24 1.25 -12.81
CA PRO A 14 44.15 2.11 -12.05
C PRO A 14 43.56 2.64 -10.72
N TYR A 15 42.24 2.66 -10.60
CA TYR A 15 41.48 3.10 -9.45
C TYR A 15 41.53 2.17 -8.23
N THR A 16 41.91 0.90 -8.37
CA THR A 16 42.14 0.02 -7.21
C THR A 16 43.29 0.54 -6.34
N THR A 17 44.31 1.14 -6.97
CA THR A 17 45.52 1.59 -6.26
C THR A 17 45.26 2.80 -5.35
N GLU A 18 44.39 3.72 -5.75
CA GLU A 18 44.03 4.88 -4.93
C GLU A 18 43.15 4.50 -3.75
N LEU A 19 42.17 3.61 -3.97
CA LEU A 19 41.32 3.08 -2.89
C LEU A 19 42.13 2.27 -1.88
N ASP A 20 43.07 1.44 -2.35
CA ASP A 20 43.99 0.71 -1.47
C ASP A 20 44.90 1.66 -0.67
N THR A 21 45.30 2.78 -1.27
CA THR A 21 46.08 3.82 -0.58
C THR A 21 45.26 4.46 0.54
N LEU A 22 43.97 4.76 0.32
CA LEU A 22 43.07 5.29 1.36
C LEU A 22 42.86 4.30 2.50
N ILE A 23 42.67 3.01 2.19
CA ILE A 23 42.54 1.94 3.18
C ILE A 23 43.83 1.82 4.02
N SER A 24 45.00 1.90 3.38
CA SER A 24 46.29 1.88 4.08
C SER A 24 46.47 3.10 5.01
N LYS A 25 46.04 4.29 4.59
CA LYS A 25 46.05 5.48 5.45
C LYS A 25 45.08 5.34 6.63
N ALA A 26 43.90 4.77 6.41
CA ALA A 26 42.91 4.50 7.46
C ALA A 26 43.47 3.54 8.54
N HIS A 27 44.14 2.47 8.13
CA HIS A 27 44.86 1.59 9.07
C HIS A 27 45.90 2.34 9.90
N THR A 28 46.69 3.20 9.24
CA THR A 28 47.71 4.01 9.93
C THR A 28 47.08 4.99 10.93
N ALA A 29 45.90 5.53 10.62
CA ALA A 29 45.15 6.39 11.54
C ALA A 29 44.70 5.62 12.79
N GLY A 30 44.24 4.38 12.64
CA GLY A 30 43.85 3.51 13.76
C GLY A 30 45.00 3.14 14.70
N GLU A 31 46.24 3.19 14.22
CA GLU A 31 47.45 2.91 15.00
C GLU A 31 48.02 4.14 15.74
N ALA A 32 47.39 5.31 15.64
CA ALA A 32 47.89 6.53 16.27
C ALA A 32 47.98 6.44 17.80
N GLU A 33 49.08 6.93 18.37
CA GLU A 33 49.39 6.81 19.81
C GLU A 33 48.44 7.60 20.72
N THR A 34 47.81 8.65 20.20
CA THR A 34 46.90 9.52 20.97
C THR A 34 45.57 9.71 20.25
N MET A 35 44.49 9.83 21.02
CA MET A 35 43.14 10.06 20.49
C MET A 35 43.07 11.32 19.61
N LEU A 36 43.73 12.41 19.99
CA LEU A 36 43.75 13.64 19.19
C LEU A 36 44.46 13.45 17.84
N GLN A 37 45.55 12.68 17.82
CA GLN A 37 46.25 12.36 16.58
C GLN A 37 45.41 11.45 15.71
N ARG A 38 44.76 10.43 16.30
CA ARG A 38 43.82 9.55 15.62
C ARG A 38 42.72 10.34 14.92
N VAL A 39 41.97 11.16 15.65
CA VAL A 39 40.87 11.96 15.09
C VAL A 39 41.36 12.86 13.94
N ARG A 40 42.52 13.51 14.08
CA ARG A 40 43.08 14.33 12.98
C ARG A 40 43.42 13.50 11.75
N MET A 41 43.98 12.32 11.93
CA MET A 41 44.32 11.43 10.82
C MET A 41 43.07 10.83 10.18
N GLU A 42 42.07 10.44 10.97
CA GLU A 42 40.78 9.96 10.47
C GLU A 42 40.10 11.06 9.63
N ASN A 43 40.02 12.30 10.13
CA ASN A 43 39.47 13.43 9.36
C ASN A 43 40.23 13.70 8.06
N GLN A 44 41.57 13.55 8.06
CA GLN A 44 42.36 13.68 6.85
C GLN A 44 42.06 12.55 5.84
N VAL A 45 41.89 11.32 6.32
CA VAL A 45 41.52 10.18 5.47
C VAL A 45 40.14 10.40 4.85
N VAL A 46 39.17 10.92 5.62
CA VAL A 46 37.83 11.26 5.09
C VAL A 46 37.95 12.35 4.03
N ALA A 47 38.70 13.43 4.28
CA ALA A 47 38.92 14.47 3.28
C ALA A 47 39.58 13.95 1.99
N ASP A 48 40.62 13.13 2.11
CA ASP A 48 41.28 12.48 0.97
C ASP A 48 40.31 11.55 0.21
N ALA A 49 39.44 10.84 0.93
CA ALA A 49 38.44 9.97 0.32
C ALA A 49 37.36 10.76 -0.42
N CYS A 50 36.89 11.89 0.14
CA CYS A 50 35.97 12.79 -0.54
C CYS A 50 36.56 13.33 -1.85
N GLU A 51 37.84 13.70 -1.85
CA GLU A 51 38.54 14.16 -3.06
C GLU A 51 38.64 13.06 -4.12
N ALA A 52 39.01 11.83 -3.74
CA ALA A 52 39.05 10.70 -4.67
C ALA A 52 37.67 10.35 -5.25
N VAL A 53 36.63 10.36 -4.41
CA VAL A 53 35.23 10.15 -4.86
C VAL A 53 34.80 11.25 -5.83
N ARG A 54 35.21 12.50 -5.57
CA ARG A 54 34.96 13.63 -6.48
C ARG A 54 35.62 13.42 -7.83
N GLU A 55 36.91 13.08 -7.87
CA GLU A 55 37.64 12.85 -9.11
C GLU A 55 37.04 11.70 -9.94
N LEU A 56 36.65 10.60 -9.27
CA LEU A 56 35.94 9.49 -9.90
C LEU A 56 34.58 9.91 -10.48
N SER A 57 33.85 10.76 -9.75
CA SER A 57 32.55 11.25 -10.19
C SER A 57 32.70 12.18 -11.40
N GLU A 58 33.64 13.12 -11.37
CA GLU A 58 33.92 14.02 -12.50
C GLU A 58 34.40 13.28 -13.75
N ALA A 59 35.07 12.13 -13.58
CA ALA A 59 35.45 11.24 -14.67
C ALA A 59 34.27 10.41 -15.22
N GLY A 60 33.14 10.36 -14.51
CA GLY A 60 32.00 9.49 -14.84
C GLY A 60 32.24 8.02 -14.51
N ASP A 61 33.28 7.69 -13.74
CA ASP A 61 33.70 6.33 -13.41
C ASP A 61 33.23 5.89 -12.01
N LEU A 62 32.50 6.76 -11.29
CA LEU A 62 31.92 6.46 -9.99
C LEU A 62 30.58 5.74 -10.14
N SER A 63 30.51 4.52 -9.61
CA SER A 63 29.26 3.77 -9.41
C SER A 63 28.83 3.77 -7.94
N GLU A 64 27.52 3.54 -7.72
CA GLU A 64 26.98 3.39 -6.36
C GLU A 64 27.67 2.28 -5.56
N THR A 65 28.04 1.18 -6.23
CA THR A 65 28.74 0.05 -5.60
C THR A 65 30.13 0.44 -5.11
N GLN A 66 30.88 1.23 -5.87
CA GLN A 66 32.20 1.73 -5.46
C GLN A 66 32.09 2.68 -4.27
N MET A 67 31.16 3.63 -4.32
CA MET A 67 30.94 4.58 -3.20
C MET A 67 30.51 3.84 -1.93
N ASN A 68 29.54 2.94 -2.01
CA ASN A 68 29.06 2.15 -0.88
C ASN A 68 30.14 1.22 -0.32
N GLY A 69 30.96 0.61 -1.19
CA GLY A 69 32.07 -0.25 -0.79
C GLY A 69 33.20 0.53 -0.08
N LEU A 70 33.55 1.71 -0.58
CA LEU A 70 34.51 2.59 0.07
C LEU A 70 34.02 3.06 1.45
N ALA A 71 32.78 3.56 1.53
CA ALA A 71 32.19 3.97 2.81
C ALA A 71 32.15 2.82 3.82
N GLU A 72 31.82 1.60 3.38
CA GLU A 72 31.81 0.43 4.24
C GLU A 72 33.20 0.07 4.75
N ASN A 73 34.21 0.02 3.87
CA ASN A 73 35.58 -0.29 4.26
C ASN A 73 36.14 0.76 5.22
N LEU A 74 35.92 2.04 4.95
CA LEU A 74 36.38 3.13 5.81
C LEU A 74 35.66 3.11 7.17
N SER A 75 34.34 2.89 7.22
CA SER A 75 33.61 2.83 8.51
C SER A 75 34.06 1.68 9.43
N ARG A 76 34.67 0.62 8.88
CA ARG A 76 35.25 -0.48 9.68
C ARG A 76 36.61 -0.11 10.27
N LEU A 77 37.30 0.88 9.69
CA LEU A 77 38.65 1.29 10.06
C LEU A 77 38.67 2.58 10.87
N LEU A 78 37.75 3.50 10.60
CA LEU A 78 37.60 4.79 11.24
C LEU A 78 36.53 4.69 12.33
N GLU A 79 36.94 4.61 13.61
CA GLU A 79 36.01 4.32 14.72
C GLU A 79 34.98 5.43 14.95
N GLN A 80 35.27 6.65 14.54
CA GLN A 80 34.40 7.81 14.75
C GLN A 80 33.29 7.95 13.68
N TYR A 81 33.37 7.19 12.59
CA TYR A 81 32.52 7.39 11.42
C TYR A 81 31.69 6.15 11.11
N THR A 82 30.38 6.30 11.07
CA THR A 82 29.52 5.25 10.54
C THR A 82 29.52 5.25 9.01
N LYS A 83 29.06 4.15 8.40
CA LYS A 83 28.86 4.09 6.94
C LYS A 83 27.93 5.19 6.44
N THR A 84 26.91 5.54 7.23
CA THR A 84 25.96 6.61 6.89
C THR A 84 26.64 7.96 6.94
N ASP A 85 27.43 8.25 7.97
CA ASP A 85 28.16 9.53 8.10
C ASP A 85 29.09 9.75 6.91
N LEU A 86 29.86 8.73 6.52
CA LEU A 86 30.76 8.82 5.36
C LEU A 86 30.01 9.04 4.04
N LYS A 87 28.84 8.40 3.85
CA LYS A 87 28.02 8.65 2.66
C LYS A 87 27.51 10.09 2.63
N THR A 88 27.13 10.65 3.78
CA THR A 88 26.72 12.04 3.89
C THR A 88 27.88 12.97 3.58
N GLU A 89 29.06 12.75 4.17
CA GLU A 89 30.28 13.53 3.89
C GLU A 89 30.66 13.51 2.41
N PHE A 90 30.58 12.35 1.74
CA PHE A 90 30.83 12.24 0.31
C PHE A 90 29.87 13.11 -0.51
N ARG A 91 28.58 13.12 -0.17
CA ARG A 91 27.56 13.93 -0.85
C ARG A 91 27.71 15.42 -0.58
N GLU A 92 27.94 15.80 0.68
CA GLU A 92 28.12 17.19 1.08
C GLU A 92 29.35 17.81 0.41
N TYR A 93 30.43 17.03 0.24
CA TYR A 93 31.63 17.48 -0.43
C TYR A 93 31.40 17.87 -1.90
N PHE A 94 30.43 17.26 -2.60
CA PHE A 94 30.03 17.68 -3.94
C PHE A 94 29.33 19.05 -3.94
N GLY A 95 28.52 19.33 -2.91
CA GLY A 95 27.71 20.56 -2.85
C GLY A 95 28.53 21.84 -2.68
N GLU A 96 29.66 21.79 -1.98
CA GLU A 96 30.32 23.01 -1.50
C GLU A 96 31.09 23.81 -2.56
N ARG A 97 31.66 23.23 -3.63
CA ARG A 97 32.69 23.94 -4.42
C ARG A 97 32.85 23.66 -5.92
N SER A 98 32.19 22.68 -6.50
CA SER A 98 32.39 22.36 -7.92
C SER A 98 31.16 21.68 -8.50
N GLY A 99 30.62 22.22 -9.59
CA GLY A 99 29.48 21.62 -10.29
C GLY A 99 28.58 22.66 -10.94
N GLU A 100 27.67 22.19 -11.79
CA GLU A 100 26.53 22.98 -12.25
C GLU A 100 25.55 23.15 -11.08
N PRO A 101 25.02 24.37 -10.83
CA PRO A 101 24.01 24.59 -9.79
C PRO A 101 22.78 23.70 -10.01
N PHE A 102 22.29 23.05 -8.95
CA PHE A 102 21.21 22.08 -9.08
C PHE A 102 19.91 22.66 -9.67
N ASP A 103 19.62 23.93 -9.43
CA ASP A 103 18.48 24.61 -10.05
C ASP A 103 18.65 24.80 -11.56
N GLU A 104 19.86 25.12 -12.03
CA GLU A 104 20.18 25.21 -13.47
C GLU A 104 20.08 23.84 -14.16
N ILE A 105 20.52 22.77 -13.48
CA ILE A 105 20.34 21.38 -13.96
C ILE A 105 18.86 21.07 -14.16
N ILE A 106 18.00 21.41 -13.19
CA ILE A 106 16.56 21.19 -13.31
C ILE A 106 15.98 22.00 -14.48
N GLU A 107 16.31 23.28 -14.62
CA GLU A 107 15.76 24.11 -15.71
C GLU A 107 16.18 23.63 -17.10
N THR A 108 17.42 23.17 -17.24
CA THR A 108 17.98 22.81 -18.55
C THR A 108 17.67 21.37 -18.93
N ARG A 109 17.59 20.47 -17.95
CA ARG A 109 17.49 19.02 -18.19
C ARG A 109 16.14 18.43 -17.88
N LEU A 110 15.28 19.06 -17.09
CA LEU A 110 13.96 18.49 -16.80
C LEU A 110 13.09 18.50 -18.04
N GLU A 111 12.66 17.32 -18.48
CA GLU A 111 11.74 17.19 -19.62
C GLU A 111 10.28 17.16 -19.13
N THR A 112 9.98 16.34 -18.13
CA THR A 112 8.60 16.11 -17.70
C THR A 112 8.54 15.68 -16.24
N VAL A 113 7.52 16.15 -15.53
CA VAL A 113 7.15 15.71 -14.19
C VAL A 113 5.82 14.97 -14.27
N LYS A 114 5.84 13.65 -14.12
CA LYS A 114 4.59 12.87 -14.07
C LYS A 114 4.05 12.89 -12.66
N ILE A 115 2.91 13.53 -12.48
CA ILE A 115 2.19 13.56 -11.21
C ILE A 115 1.23 12.39 -11.20
N ILE A 116 1.59 11.34 -10.47
CA ILE A 116 0.74 10.18 -10.24
C ILE A 116 -0.16 10.52 -9.06
N ALA A 117 -1.34 11.05 -9.38
CA ALA A 117 -2.42 11.20 -8.43
C ALA A 117 -3.02 9.81 -8.19
N ASN A 118 -2.76 9.25 -7.02
CA ASN A 118 -3.39 8.00 -6.61
C ASN A 118 -4.79 8.29 -6.09
N THR A 119 -5.78 7.53 -6.53
CA THR A 119 -7.16 7.68 -6.07
C THR A 119 -7.40 7.12 -4.67
N ASP A 120 -6.43 6.40 -4.10
CA ASP A 120 -6.51 5.84 -2.75
C ASP A 120 -6.36 6.93 -1.69
N ALA A 121 -7.31 7.02 -0.76
CA ALA A 121 -7.50 8.19 0.11
C ALA A 121 -6.35 8.50 1.09
N LYS A 122 -5.41 7.56 1.29
CA LYS A 122 -4.22 7.73 2.15
C LYS A 122 -2.89 7.70 1.41
N GLN A 123 -2.88 7.52 0.08
CA GLN A 123 -1.63 7.55 -0.67
C GLN A 123 -1.41 8.96 -1.18
N GLY A 124 -0.30 9.57 -0.76
CA GLY A 124 0.12 10.85 -1.30
C GLY A 124 0.43 10.76 -2.80
N SER A 125 0.46 11.91 -3.48
CA SER A 125 0.87 11.95 -4.88
C SER A 125 2.35 11.56 -5.00
N VAL A 126 2.64 10.72 -5.99
CA VAL A 126 4.01 10.37 -6.38
C VAL A 126 4.39 11.22 -7.59
N PHE A 127 5.55 11.87 -7.52
CA PHE A 127 6.09 12.67 -8.59
C PHE A 127 7.25 11.92 -9.23
N ARG A 128 7.13 11.59 -10.51
CA ARG A 128 8.22 11.00 -11.30
C ARG A 128 8.85 12.08 -12.16
N TRP A 129 10.14 12.30 -11.96
CA TRP A 129 10.89 13.33 -12.65
C TRP A 129 11.70 12.66 -13.76
N HIS A 130 11.54 13.15 -14.98
CA HIS A 130 12.22 12.65 -16.16
C HIS A 130 13.14 13.73 -16.70
N PHE A 131 14.44 13.44 -16.70
CA PHE A 131 15.47 14.34 -17.20
C PHE A 131 15.96 13.87 -18.58
N SER A 132 16.40 14.82 -19.40
CA SER A 132 16.86 14.61 -20.79
C SER A 132 18.16 13.83 -20.89
N ASP A 133 18.91 13.78 -19.79
CA ASP A 133 20.09 12.94 -19.63
C ASP A 133 19.74 11.47 -19.34
N GLY A 134 18.45 11.12 -19.23
CA GLY A 134 17.97 9.76 -18.96
C GLY A 134 17.75 9.45 -17.48
N VAL A 135 18.12 10.35 -16.57
CA VAL A 135 17.89 10.17 -15.12
C VAL A 135 16.38 10.16 -14.84
N LYS A 136 15.97 9.21 -14.00
CA LYS A 136 14.60 9.10 -13.50
C LYS A 136 14.64 8.95 -12.00
N LEU A 137 13.88 9.78 -11.31
CA LEU A 137 13.73 9.68 -9.85
C LEU A 137 12.28 9.85 -9.44
N GLU A 138 11.94 9.27 -8.30
CA GLU A 138 10.61 9.35 -7.71
C GLU A 138 10.69 10.11 -6.39
N THR A 139 9.78 11.05 -6.18
CA THR A 139 9.60 11.72 -4.88
C THR A 139 8.16 11.56 -4.43
N GLU A 140 7.97 11.23 -3.17
CA GLU A 140 6.65 11.04 -2.57
C GLU A 140 6.30 12.19 -1.63
N THR A 141 5.00 12.37 -1.41
CA THR A 141 4.52 13.17 -0.28
C THR A 141 4.61 12.29 0.96
N SER A 142 5.39 12.70 1.97
CA SER A 142 5.48 11.96 3.23
C SER A 142 4.13 11.93 3.96
N ASP A 143 3.97 11.00 4.91
CA ASP A 143 2.78 10.91 5.77
C ASP A 143 2.53 12.20 6.57
N GLU A 144 3.57 13.02 6.79
CA GLU A 144 3.50 14.33 7.45
C GLU A 144 3.17 15.48 6.49
N GLY A 145 2.92 15.19 5.21
CA GLY A 145 2.59 16.15 4.17
C GLY A 145 3.80 16.92 3.61
N SER A 146 5.02 16.64 4.08
CA SER A 146 6.23 17.23 3.52
C SER A 146 6.62 16.50 2.22
N ARG A 147 6.86 17.26 1.15
CA ARG A 147 7.33 16.69 -0.12
C ARG A 147 8.85 16.75 -0.17
N LEU A 148 9.51 15.63 -0.45
CA LEU A 148 10.98 15.57 -0.45
C LEU A 148 11.63 16.56 -1.42
N HIS A 149 11.00 16.80 -2.58
CA HIS A 149 11.49 17.78 -3.57
C HIS A 149 11.44 19.24 -3.09
N TYR A 150 10.72 19.55 -2.01
CA TYR A 150 10.72 20.89 -1.41
C TYR A 150 11.93 21.17 -0.52
N SER A 151 12.73 20.15 -0.22
CA SER A 151 14.06 20.33 0.34
C SER A 151 15.08 20.14 -0.77
N TRP A 152 15.72 21.23 -1.20
CA TRP A 152 16.70 21.17 -2.29
C TRP A 152 17.86 20.21 -1.98
N ASN A 153 18.29 20.14 -0.71
CA ASN A 153 19.30 19.18 -0.25
C ASN A 153 18.87 17.73 -0.53
N HIS A 154 17.68 17.35 -0.08
CA HIS A 154 17.17 15.99 -0.29
C HIS A 154 16.95 15.70 -1.77
N PHE A 155 16.44 16.67 -2.53
CA PHE A 155 16.18 16.47 -3.94
C PHE A 155 17.47 16.32 -4.77
N ARG A 156 18.49 17.15 -4.48
CA ARG A 156 19.81 17.04 -5.07
C ARG A 156 20.42 15.68 -4.80
N ASP A 157 20.35 15.21 -3.55
CA ASP A 157 20.91 13.92 -3.16
C ASP A 157 20.19 12.75 -3.85
N LEU A 158 18.86 12.81 -4.02
CA LEU A 158 18.10 11.82 -4.79
C LEU A 158 18.49 11.79 -6.27
N TYR A 159 18.72 12.96 -6.88
CA TYR A 159 19.18 13.04 -8.26
C TYR A 159 20.61 12.50 -8.43
N PHE A 160 21.50 12.79 -7.47
CA PHE A 160 22.85 12.23 -7.45
C PHE A 160 22.85 10.70 -7.29
N ASP A 161 22.05 10.17 -6.36
CA ASP A 161 21.90 8.72 -6.19
C ASP A 161 21.35 8.07 -7.49
N ALA A 162 20.41 8.73 -8.19
CA ALA A 162 19.88 8.25 -9.46
C ALA A 162 20.93 8.28 -10.60
N LEU A 163 21.82 9.27 -10.63
CA LEU A 163 22.96 9.28 -11.55
C LEU A 163 23.91 8.11 -11.29
N LEU A 164 24.26 7.87 -10.02
CA LEU A 164 25.14 6.76 -9.64
C LEU A 164 24.57 5.39 -9.99
N ALA A 165 23.24 5.23 -9.90
CA ALA A 165 22.55 4.00 -10.30
C ALA A 165 22.70 3.73 -11.82
N GLU A 166 22.81 4.78 -12.63
CA GLU A 166 23.10 4.71 -14.07
C GLU A 166 24.61 4.61 -14.38
N ASN A 167 25.45 4.42 -13.35
CA ASN A 167 26.92 4.42 -13.43
C ASN A 167 27.46 5.71 -14.04
N ARG A 168 26.88 6.84 -13.63
CA ARG A 168 27.33 8.16 -14.03
C ARG A 168 27.64 8.97 -12.76
N GLY A 169 28.83 9.57 -12.74
CA GLY A 169 29.16 10.61 -11.80
C GLY A 169 29.03 11.98 -12.46
N GLU A 170 28.58 12.95 -11.69
CA GLU A 170 28.65 14.37 -12.05
C GLU A 170 28.78 15.19 -10.77
N ALA A 171 29.53 16.27 -10.83
CA ALA A 171 29.64 17.22 -9.72
C ALA A 171 28.42 18.16 -9.74
N ILE A 172 27.63 18.14 -8.67
CA ILE A 172 26.40 18.92 -8.54
C ILE A 172 26.56 19.91 -7.40
N ALA A 173 26.56 21.19 -7.74
CA ALA A 173 26.67 22.25 -6.75
C ALA A 173 25.33 22.55 -6.09
N ASP A 174 25.39 23.19 -4.93
CA ASP A 174 24.22 23.82 -4.32
C ASP A 174 23.51 24.74 -5.31
N PRO A 175 22.18 24.93 -5.17
CA PRO A 175 21.44 25.88 -5.98
C PRO A 175 22.06 27.29 -5.96
N THR A 176 21.70 28.11 -6.93
CA THR A 176 22.03 29.54 -6.96
C THR A 176 21.63 30.22 -5.63
N PRO A 177 22.40 31.21 -5.12
CA PRO A 177 22.14 31.83 -3.82
C PRO A 177 20.71 32.35 -3.64
N GLU A 178 20.08 32.79 -4.72
CA GLU A 178 18.71 33.29 -4.77
C GLU A 178 17.66 32.20 -4.48
N ARG A 179 18.01 30.91 -4.69
CA ARG A 179 17.13 29.75 -4.52
C ARG A 179 17.53 28.80 -3.39
N ARG A 180 18.56 29.14 -2.62
CA ARG A 180 18.95 28.35 -1.42
C ARG A 180 17.98 28.53 -0.26
N GLY A 181 17.24 29.64 -0.26
CA GLY A 181 16.20 29.90 0.74
C GLY A 181 15.06 28.90 0.62
N GLY A 182 14.60 28.39 1.76
CA GLY A 182 13.62 27.30 1.79
C GLY A 182 12.24 27.70 1.27
N GLU A 183 11.88 28.99 1.26
CA GLU A 183 10.62 29.48 0.69
C GLU A 183 10.77 29.73 -0.81
N GLU A 184 11.85 30.41 -1.20
CA GLU A 184 12.20 30.71 -2.59
C GLU A 184 12.35 29.43 -3.41
N TRP A 185 12.99 28.40 -2.87
CA TRP A 185 13.06 27.08 -3.50
C TRP A 185 11.69 26.45 -3.70
N ARG A 186 10.82 26.52 -2.67
CA ARG A 186 9.49 25.91 -2.70
C ARG A 186 8.58 26.55 -3.74
N ASP A 187 8.63 27.87 -3.84
CA ASP A 187 7.85 28.62 -4.82
C ASP A 187 8.36 28.31 -6.23
N TRP A 188 9.68 28.41 -6.45
CA TRP A 188 10.28 28.12 -7.76
C TRP A 188 10.04 26.67 -8.21
N ILE A 189 10.25 25.67 -7.35
CA ILE A 189 10.05 24.27 -7.76
C ILE A 189 8.57 23.98 -8.01
N SER A 190 7.65 24.69 -7.36
CA SER A 190 6.22 24.58 -7.67
C SER A 190 5.90 25.13 -9.06
N GLU A 191 6.54 26.23 -9.48
CA GLU A 191 6.43 26.76 -10.85
C GLU A 191 6.98 25.75 -11.87
N VAL A 192 8.17 25.19 -11.61
CA VAL A 192 8.77 24.15 -12.47
C VAL A 192 7.85 22.94 -12.62
N ILE A 193 7.26 22.46 -11.52
CA ILE A 193 6.29 21.35 -11.58
C ILE A 193 5.11 21.75 -12.46
N LEU A 194 4.53 22.94 -12.29
CA LEU A 194 3.38 23.38 -13.08
C LEU A 194 3.72 23.43 -14.58
N ASP A 195 4.88 23.96 -14.94
CA ASP A 195 5.31 24.12 -16.34
C ASP A 195 5.63 22.78 -17.03
N HIS A 196 6.10 21.79 -16.27
CA HIS A 196 6.51 20.48 -16.81
C HIS A 196 5.57 19.32 -16.45
N SER A 197 4.44 19.58 -15.79
CA SER A 197 3.57 18.51 -15.28
C SER A 197 2.77 17.78 -16.36
N GLU A 198 2.76 16.46 -16.25
CA GLU A 198 1.80 15.56 -16.88
C GLU A 198 1.06 14.80 -15.78
N THR A 199 -0.22 15.09 -15.58
CA THR A 199 -1.02 14.37 -14.59
C THR A 199 -1.47 13.03 -15.15
N VAL A 200 -1.08 11.95 -14.48
CA VAL A 200 -1.53 10.59 -14.80
C VAL A 200 -2.35 10.09 -13.61
N GLU A 201 -3.67 10.01 -13.77
CA GLU A 201 -4.52 9.39 -12.76
C GLU A 201 -4.30 7.88 -12.77
N HIS A 202 -3.82 7.35 -11.65
CA HIS A 202 -3.69 5.92 -11.44
C HIS A 202 -4.73 5.45 -10.44
N VAL A 203 -5.59 4.53 -10.87
CA VAL A 203 -6.58 3.91 -9.99
C VAL A 203 -5.83 2.96 -9.06
N GLY A 204 -5.74 3.33 -7.78
CA GLY A 204 -5.11 2.50 -6.77
C GLY A 204 -5.91 1.22 -6.47
N PRO A 205 -5.26 0.19 -5.91
CA PRO A 205 -5.91 -1.08 -5.63
C PRO A 205 -7.04 -0.96 -4.59
N ARG A 206 -6.98 0.00 -3.66
CA ARG A 206 -8.08 0.22 -2.70
C ARG A 206 -9.29 0.84 -3.38
N THR A 207 -9.07 1.79 -4.27
CA THR A 207 -10.13 2.38 -5.09
C THR A 207 -10.79 1.33 -5.98
N GLU A 208 -10.00 0.45 -6.59
CA GLU A 208 -10.54 -0.65 -7.40
C GLU A 208 -11.35 -1.63 -6.54
N ALA A 209 -10.91 -1.93 -5.32
CA ALA A 209 -11.68 -2.74 -4.38
C ALA A 209 -13.02 -2.10 -4.00
N VAL A 210 -13.04 -0.79 -3.74
CA VAL A 210 -14.29 -0.05 -3.50
C VAL A 210 -15.22 -0.11 -4.71
N ARG A 211 -14.68 0.01 -5.94
CA ARG A 211 -15.48 -0.12 -7.17
C ARG A 211 -16.06 -1.52 -7.32
N GLN A 212 -15.28 -2.56 -7.08
CA GLN A 212 -15.77 -3.94 -7.14
C GLN A 212 -16.84 -4.22 -6.08
N LEU A 213 -16.66 -3.71 -4.86
CA LEU A 213 -17.66 -3.82 -3.80
C LEU A 213 -18.95 -3.07 -4.18
N ARG A 214 -18.83 -1.85 -4.72
CA ARG A 214 -19.96 -1.07 -5.21
C ARG A 214 -20.71 -1.81 -6.31
N ASP A 215 -19.98 -2.34 -7.29
CA ASP A 215 -20.55 -3.11 -8.40
C ASP A 215 -21.25 -4.38 -7.92
N TYR A 216 -20.70 -5.06 -6.91
CA TYR A 216 -21.36 -6.20 -6.26
C TYR A 216 -22.68 -5.78 -5.61
N ILE A 217 -22.69 -4.72 -4.79
CA ILE A 217 -23.90 -4.22 -4.11
C ILE A 217 -24.95 -3.84 -5.15
N SER A 218 -24.58 -3.09 -6.19
CA SER A 218 -25.52 -2.63 -7.23
C SER A 218 -26.14 -3.74 -8.07
N ARG A 219 -25.52 -4.92 -8.14
CA ARG A 219 -26.08 -6.10 -8.83
C ARG A 219 -26.77 -7.08 -7.89
N SER A 220 -26.70 -6.82 -6.57
CA SER A 220 -27.26 -7.71 -5.57
C SER A 220 -28.72 -7.38 -5.28
N VAL A 221 -29.46 -8.40 -4.87
CA VAL A 221 -30.80 -8.24 -4.29
C VAL A 221 -30.64 -7.98 -2.79
N GLY A 222 -31.30 -6.93 -2.32
CA GLY A 222 -31.40 -6.56 -0.92
C GLY A 222 -32.56 -7.29 -0.24
N TYR A 223 -32.31 -7.84 0.94
CA TYR A 223 -33.32 -8.48 1.78
C TYR A 223 -33.37 -7.80 3.14
N THR A 224 -34.57 -7.66 3.69
CA THR A 224 -34.75 -7.16 5.06
C THR A 224 -34.47 -8.25 6.10
N ASP A 225 -34.69 -9.52 5.73
CA ASP A 225 -34.40 -10.69 6.57
C ASP A 225 -32.98 -11.23 6.32
N LEU A 226 -32.12 -11.13 7.34
CA LEU A 226 -30.74 -11.63 7.31
C LEU A 226 -30.64 -13.14 7.08
N ALA A 227 -31.64 -13.94 7.48
CA ALA A 227 -31.63 -15.38 7.17
C ALA A 227 -31.64 -15.60 5.65
N LYS A 228 -32.42 -14.80 4.93
CA LYS A 228 -32.59 -14.87 3.47
C LYS A 228 -31.37 -14.36 2.71
N VAL A 229 -30.64 -13.40 3.30
CA VAL A 229 -29.33 -12.95 2.79
C VAL A 229 -28.37 -14.11 2.67
N SER A 230 -28.27 -14.93 3.73
CA SER A 230 -27.39 -16.11 3.76
C SER A 230 -27.85 -17.19 2.77
N GLU A 231 -29.14 -17.51 2.75
CA GLU A 231 -29.70 -18.54 1.85
C GLU A 231 -29.56 -18.20 0.36
N ARG A 232 -29.71 -16.92 -0.01
CA ARG A 232 -29.80 -16.47 -1.40
C ARG A 232 -28.56 -15.70 -1.89
N ALA A 233 -27.51 -15.65 -1.07
CA ALA A 233 -26.29 -14.88 -1.35
C ALA A 233 -26.57 -13.41 -1.73
N GLY A 234 -27.49 -12.77 -1.00
CA GLY A 234 -27.86 -11.36 -1.20
C GLY A 234 -27.07 -10.39 -0.33
N ILE A 235 -27.63 -9.20 -0.13
CA ILE A 235 -27.21 -8.26 0.92
C ILE A 235 -28.38 -7.97 1.85
N GLY A 236 -28.10 -7.71 3.13
CA GLY A 236 -29.12 -7.24 4.06
C GLY A 236 -29.33 -5.73 3.94
N ILE A 237 -30.54 -5.26 4.17
CA ILE A 237 -30.85 -3.82 4.30
C ILE A 237 -31.63 -3.61 5.59
N ASP A 238 -31.18 -2.65 6.40
CA ASP A 238 -31.91 -2.21 7.59
C ASP A 238 -33.00 -1.21 7.18
N VAL A 239 -34.26 -1.62 7.23
CA VAL A 239 -35.39 -0.75 6.87
C VAL A 239 -36.35 -0.63 8.04
N ASP A 240 -36.86 0.58 8.27
CA ASP A 240 -37.83 0.84 9.33
C ASP A 240 -39.23 0.31 8.96
N ASP A 241 -39.55 0.24 7.66
CA ASP A 241 -40.84 -0.18 7.15
C ASP A 241 -40.67 -1.15 5.97
N ALA A 242 -41.24 -2.35 6.11
CA ALA A 242 -41.19 -3.42 5.10
C ALA A 242 -41.92 -3.07 3.79
N THR A 243 -42.67 -1.97 3.73
CA THR A 243 -43.32 -1.49 2.50
C THR A 243 -42.43 -0.56 1.67
N GLN A 244 -41.27 -0.14 2.20
CA GLN A 244 -40.34 0.73 1.48
C GLN A 244 -39.76 0.04 0.26
N THR A 245 -39.59 0.82 -0.81
CA THR A 245 -38.79 0.42 -1.97
C THR A 245 -37.39 0.99 -1.86
N VAL A 246 -36.47 0.50 -2.70
CA VAL A 246 -35.09 1.01 -2.78
C VAL A 246 -35.04 2.54 -2.99
N ALA A 247 -36.02 3.10 -3.70
CA ALA A 247 -36.07 4.54 -3.98
C ALA A 247 -36.51 5.39 -2.77
N ASP A 248 -37.10 4.76 -1.75
CA ASP A 248 -37.60 5.43 -0.54
C ASP A 248 -36.56 5.47 0.59
N LEU A 249 -35.43 4.76 0.42
CA LEU A 249 -34.39 4.63 1.44
C LEU A 249 -33.47 5.87 1.48
N ASP A 250 -33.03 6.21 2.69
CA ASP A 250 -32.08 7.31 2.89
C ASP A 250 -30.64 6.88 2.57
N ALA A 251 -29.78 7.82 2.20
CA ALA A 251 -28.38 7.51 1.91
C ALA A 251 -27.64 6.87 3.12
N ASP A 252 -28.09 7.18 4.34
CA ASP A 252 -27.51 6.68 5.59
C ASP A 252 -28.09 5.32 6.04
N THR A 253 -29.04 4.76 5.28
CA THR A 253 -29.55 3.41 5.51
C THR A 253 -28.43 2.38 5.45
N GLN A 254 -28.43 1.47 6.43
CA GLN A 254 -27.39 0.46 6.59
C GLN A 254 -27.59 -0.73 5.66
N LEU A 255 -26.48 -1.18 5.07
CA LEU A 255 -26.35 -2.37 4.27
C LEU A 255 -25.48 -3.39 4.98
N PHE A 256 -25.93 -4.64 4.99
CA PHE A 256 -25.23 -5.78 5.57
C PHE A 256 -24.63 -6.63 4.45
N VAL A 257 -23.33 -6.48 4.21
CA VAL A 257 -22.60 -7.22 3.16
C VAL A 257 -21.94 -8.46 3.76
N PRO A 258 -22.19 -9.68 3.23
CA PRO A 258 -21.55 -10.89 3.74
C PRO A 258 -20.02 -10.79 3.73
N ARG A 259 -19.36 -11.24 4.80
CA ARG A 259 -17.90 -11.13 4.93
C ARG A 259 -17.17 -11.87 3.80
N GLU A 260 -17.72 -12.96 3.30
CA GLU A 260 -17.14 -13.77 2.22
C GLU A 260 -16.94 -12.92 0.95
N GLN A 261 -17.86 -12.00 0.67
CA GLN A 261 -17.76 -11.11 -0.50
C GLN A 261 -16.68 -10.05 -0.29
N ILE A 262 -16.55 -9.53 0.92
CA ILE A 262 -15.46 -8.61 1.28
C ILE A 262 -14.11 -9.30 1.12
N THR A 263 -13.96 -10.52 1.63
CA THR A 263 -12.74 -11.32 1.48
C THR A 263 -12.42 -11.53 0.00
N ARG A 264 -13.41 -11.89 -0.82
CA ARG A 264 -13.23 -12.08 -2.27
C ARG A 264 -12.73 -10.81 -2.96
N VAL A 265 -13.33 -9.65 -2.69
CA VAL A 265 -12.90 -8.36 -3.27
C VAL A 265 -11.46 -8.04 -2.85
N CYS A 266 -11.13 -8.21 -1.57
CA CYS A 266 -9.78 -8.00 -1.07
C CYS A 266 -8.75 -8.92 -1.73
N GLU A 267 -9.06 -10.21 -1.89
CA GLU A 267 -8.18 -11.18 -2.55
C GLU A 267 -7.97 -10.85 -4.04
N GLN A 268 -9.03 -10.47 -4.76
CA GLN A 268 -8.96 -10.12 -6.18
C GLN A 268 -8.14 -8.84 -6.44
N THR A 269 -8.13 -7.91 -5.50
CA THR A 269 -7.42 -6.64 -5.61
C THR A 269 -6.07 -6.63 -4.89
N GLY A 270 -5.73 -7.71 -4.17
CA GLY A 270 -4.46 -7.84 -3.46
C GLY A 270 -4.31 -6.93 -2.24
N ILE A 271 -5.42 -6.47 -1.63
CA ILE A 271 -5.40 -5.62 -0.44
C ILE A 271 -5.87 -6.37 0.81
N SER A 272 -5.54 -5.86 1.99
CA SER A 272 -6.09 -6.37 3.24
C SER A 272 -7.48 -5.79 3.52
N SER A 273 -8.31 -6.52 4.29
CA SER A 273 -9.60 -5.98 4.73
C SER A 273 -9.45 -4.69 5.54
N ARG A 274 -8.39 -4.55 6.34
CA ARG A 274 -8.14 -3.29 7.06
C ARG A 274 -7.87 -2.13 6.10
N ALA A 275 -7.16 -2.36 5.00
CA ALA A 275 -6.92 -1.34 3.97
C ALA A 275 -8.22 -0.91 3.28
N LEU A 276 -9.11 -1.86 2.95
CA LEU A 276 -10.43 -1.55 2.40
C LEU A 276 -11.29 -0.76 3.40
N GLN A 277 -11.30 -1.14 4.68
CA GLN A 277 -12.02 -0.40 5.71
C GLN A 277 -11.55 1.05 5.80
N ILE A 278 -10.23 1.29 5.83
CA ILE A 278 -9.66 2.64 5.88
C ILE A 278 -10.12 3.47 4.67
N GLU A 279 -10.19 2.86 3.49
CA GLU A 279 -10.66 3.52 2.27
C GLU A 279 -12.17 3.83 2.32
N LEU A 280 -12.99 2.93 2.86
CA LEU A 280 -14.42 3.16 3.04
C LEU A 280 -14.69 4.24 4.10
N ASP A 281 -13.95 4.23 5.22
CA ASP A 281 -14.02 5.26 6.27
C ASP A 281 -13.67 6.65 5.69
N ALA A 282 -12.60 6.72 4.88
CA ALA A 282 -12.18 7.98 4.24
C ALA A 282 -13.17 8.51 3.19
N ARG A 283 -14.07 7.66 2.69
CA ARG A 283 -15.15 8.03 1.77
C ARG A 283 -16.48 8.31 2.49
N GLU A 284 -16.51 8.21 3.81
CA GLU A 284 -17.71 8.44 4.64
C GLU A 284 -18.89 7.53 4.23
N VAL A 285 -18.58 6.27 3.87
CA VAL A 285 -19.57 5.25 3.50
C VAL A 285 -19.70 4.12 4.52
N THR A 286 -18.99 4.24 5.64
CA THR A 286 -19.15 3.36 6.80
C THR A 286 -20.17 3.96 7.77
N SER A 287 -20.84 3.11 8.53
CA SER A 287 -21.88 3.57 9.46
C SER A 287 -21.28 4.06 10.76
N ASP A 288 -21.58 5.30 11.16
CA ASP A 288 -21.19 5.86 12.47
C ASP A 288 -21.83 5.16 13.67
N ALA A 289 -22.89 4.38 13.42
CA ALA A 289 -23.64 3.70 14.47
C ALA A 289 -22.87 2.53 15.10
N ILE A 290 -21.82 2.03 14.43
CA ILE A 290 -21.06 0.88 14.87
C ILE A 290 -19.56 1.19 14.97
N ALA A 291 -18.90 0.59 15.96
CA ALA A 291 -17.45 0.70 16.10
C ALA A 291 -16.75 -0.19 15.04
N GLY A 292 -16.38 0.41 13.92
CA GLY A 292 -15.76 -0.27 12.78
C GLY A 292 -16.78 -0.71 11.74
N VAL A 293 -16.44 -1.73 10.94
CA VAL A 293 -17.34 -2.22 9.85
C VAL A 293 -17.81 -3.65 10.06
N SER A 294 -17.09 -4.48 10.81
CA SER A 294 -17.42 -5.90 10.93
C SER A 294 -18.33 -6.17 12.12
N GLN A 295 -19.47 -6.80 11.85
CA GLN A 295 -20.43 -7.27 12.83
C GLN A 295 -20.62 -8.79 12.70
N THR A 296 -21.34 -9.37 13.65
CA THR A 296 -21.67 -10.79 13.64
C THR A 296 -23.06 -10.97 14.23
N THR A 297 -23.90 -11.75 13.56
CA THR A 297 -25.17 -12.25 14.12
C THR A 297 -25.20 -13.78 14.13
N TYR A 298 -26.18 -14.37 14.80
CA TYR A 298 -26.44 -15.81 14.76
C TYR A 298 -27.71 -16.08 13.96
N LEU A 299 -27.60 -16.86 12.89
CA LEU A 299 -28.70 -17.31 12.04
C LEU A 299 -28.75 -18.84 12.12
N ASP A 300 -29.88 -19.40 12.56
CA ASP A 300 -30.08 -20.85 12.71
C ASP A 300 -28.96 -21.57 13.49
N GLY A 301 -28.46 -20.92 14.54
CA GLY A 301 -27.38 -21.43 15.38
C GLY A 301 -25.97 -21.30 14.77
N CYS A 302 -25.83 -20.78 13.56
CA CYS A 302 -24.56 -20.54 12.88
C CYS A 302 -24.16 -19.06 12.99
N ARG A 303 -22.85 -18.82 13.14
CA ARG A 303 -22.28 -17.47 13.18
C ARG A 303 -22.24 -16.89 11.75
N PHE A 304 -22.95 -15.78 11.51
CA PHE A 304 -22.96 -15.06 10.23
C PHE A 304 -22.22 -13.72 10.37
N PRO A 305 -20.95 -13.63 9.93
CA PRO A 305 -20.20 -12.38 9.93
C PRO A 305 -20.54 -11.54 8.70
N TYR A 306 -20.76 -10.25 8.91
CA TYR A 306 -21.05 -9.30 7.83
C TYR A 306 -20.37 -7.96 8.09
N TRP A 307 -20.27 -7.17 7.03
CA TRP A 307 -19.83 -5.78 7.08
C TRP A 307 -21.01 -4.84 6.98
N VAL A 308 -20.98 -3.74 7.73
CA VAL A 308 -22.00 -2.69 7.67
C VAL A 308 -21.42 -1.49 6.92
N VAL A 309 -22.07 -1.14 5.83
CA VAL A 309 -21.80 0.05 5.00
C VAL A 309 -23.11 0.80 4.77
N THR A 310 -23.08 2.01 4.22
CA THR A 310 -24.30 2.79 3.96
C THR A 310 -24.68 2.76 2.47
N LEU A 311 -25.93 3.14 2.16
CA LEU A 311 -26.40 3.30 0.78
C LEU A 311 -25.62 4.36 -0.02
N ARG A 312 -24.88 5.26 0.66
CA ARG A 312 -23.92 6.18 0.00
C ARG A 312 -22.88 5.44 -0.85
N LEU A 313 -22.52 4.20 -0.50
CA LEU A 313 -21.59 3.41 -1.28
C LEU A 313 -22.21 2.97 -2.61
N ALA A 314 -23.36 2.29 -2.55
CA ALA A 314 -24.12 1.83 -3.69
C ALA A 314 -25.55 1.48 -3.29
N THR A 315 -26.45 1.60 -4.26
CA THR A 315 -27.84 1.17 -4.14
C THR A 315 -28.02 -0.20 -4.79
N PRO A 316 -28.63 -1.20 -4.11
CA PRO A 316 -28.89 -2.52 -4.69
C PRO A 316 -29.94 -2.46 -5.81
N GLN A 317 -29.97 -3.53 -6.61
CA GLN A 317 -30.86 -3.59 -7.76
C GLN A 317 -32.34 -3.62 -7.36
N GLU A 318 -32.65 -4.36 -6.30
CA GLU A 318 -34.00 -4.61 -5.82
C GLU A 318 -34.00 -4.78 -4.30
N LEU A 319 -35.10 -4.42 -3.64
CA LEU A 319 -35.37 -4.70 -2.24
C LEU A 319 -36.56 -5.65 -2.15
N VAL A 320 -36.35 -6.81 -1.52
CA VAL A 320 -37.37 -7.82 -1.27
C VAL A 320 -37.61 -7.89 0.23
N ALA A 321 -38.68 -7.26 0.69
CA ALA A 321 -39.02 -7.20 2.12
C ALA A 321 -39.66 -8.49 2.67
N HIS A 322 -40.35 -9.24 1.80
CA HIS A 322 -40.97 -10.51 2.15
C HIS A 322 -40.63 -11.57 1.10
N PRO A 323 -39.41 -12.13 1.13
CA PRO A 323 -39.01 -13.17 0.20
C PRO A 323 -39.82 -14.43 0.49
N GLU A 324 -40.69 -14.80 -0.45
CA GLU A 324 -41.41 -16.07 -0.41
C GLU A 324 -40.43 -17.23 -0.30
N SER A 325 -40.70 -18.20 0.57
CA SER A 325 -39.89 -19.40 0.67
C SER A 325 -39.95 -20.22 -0.63
N PRO A 326 -38.93 -21.05 -0.94
CA PRO A 326 -38.99 -21.92 -2.12
C PRO A 326 -40.23 -22.81 -2.15
N ALA A 327 -40.73 -23.23 -0.98
CA ALA A 327 -41.96 -24.00 -0.85
C ALA A 327 -43.22 -23.17 -1.18
N GLU A 328 -43.29 -21.92 -0.73
CA GLU A 328 -44.39 -21.01 -1.07
C GLU A 328 -44.38 -20.65 -2.54
N GLN A 329 -43.20 -20.43 -3.14
CA GLN A 329 -43.06 -20.18 -4.56
C GLN A 329 -43.54 -21.38 -5.39
N LEU A 330 -43.14 -22.60 -5.02
CA LEU A 330 -43.63 -23.83 -5.66
C LEU A 330 -45.13 -24.03 -5.49
N CYS A 331 -45.68 -23.73 -4.31
CA CYS A 331 -47.12 -23.79 -4.07
C CYS A 331 -47.88 -22.78 -4.93
N ARG A 332 -47.39 -21.55 -5.06
CA ARG A 332 -47.97 -20.54 -5.94
C ARG A 332 -47.89 -20.97 -7.41
N GLU A 333 -46.73 -21.41 -7.89
CA GLU A 333 -46.56 -21.87 -9.28
C GLU A 333 -47.48 -23.08 -9.58
N GLN A 334 -47.64 -24.01 -8.63
CA GLN A 334 -48.59 -25.12 -8.78
C GLN A 334 -50.04 -24.65 -8.77
N GLN A 335 -50.36 -23.63 -7.98
CA GLN A 335 -51.70 -23.05 -7.93
C GLN A 335 -52.02 -22.28 -9.21
N GLU A 336 -51.11 -21.43 -9.69
CA GLU A 336 -51.23 -20.72 -10.97
C GLU A 336 -51.38 -21.72 -12.12
N ARG A 337 -50.56 -22.78 -12.16
CA ARG A 337 -50.71 -23.83 -13.18
C ARG A 337 -52.06 -24.54 -13.11
N ARG A 338 -52.58 -24.81 -11.91
CA ARG A 338 -53.93 -25.38 -11.74
C ARG A 338 -55.02 -24.41 -12.18
N GLU A 339 -54.86 -23.12 -11.95
CA GLU A 339 -55.81 -22.08 -12.37
C GLU A 339 -55.79 -21.89 -13.90
N GLU A 340 -54.61 -21.97 -14.54
CA GLU A 340 -54.46 -22.03 -15.99
C GLU A 340 -55.10 -23.30 -16.58
N GLU A 341 -54.79 -24.48 -16.01
CA GLU A 341 -55.40 -25.75 -16.44
C GLU A 341 -56.92 -25.76 -16.24
N ALA A 342 -57.43 -25.16 -15.16
CA ALA A 342 -58.87 -25.07 -14.88
C ALA A 342 -59.62 -24.10 -15.80
N THR A 343 -58.92 -23.12 -16.39
CA THR A 343 -59.50 -22.17 -17.34
C THR A 343 -59.38 -22.63 -18.80
N ASP A 344 -58.50 -23.59 -19.10
CA ASP A 344 -58.31 -24.21 -20.42
C ASP A 344 -59.15 -25.48 -20.66
N VAL A 345 -59.93 -25.96 -19.67
CA VAL A 345 -60.99 -26.95 -19.94
C VAL A 345 -62.20 -26.22 -20.52
N GLY A 346 -62.12 -25.96 -21.83
CA GLY A 346 -63.24 -25.52 -22.64
C GLY A 346 -64.44 -26.43 -22.39
N VAL A 347 -65.55 -25.81 -21.98
CA VAL A 347 -66.89 -26.39 -21.97
C VAL A 347 -67.21 -26.84 -23.40
N VAL A 348 -66.91 -28.10 -23.70
CA VAL A 348 -67.51 -28.81 -24.84
C VAL A 348 -68.80 -29.41 -24.28
N ALA A 349 -69.89 -28.68 -24.49
CA ALA A 349 -71.23 -29.20 -24.28
C ALA A 349 -71.51 -30.21 -25.40
N ASP A 350 -71.16 -31.47 -25.17
CA ASP A 350 -71.61 -32.59 -26.01
C ASP A 350 -72.70 -33.35 -25.23
N GLU A 351 -73.94 -33.09 -25.63
CA GLU A 351 -75.06 -34.01 -25.46
C GLU A 351 -74.80 -35.22 -26.36
N ASP A 352 -74.47 -36.39 -25.81
CA ASP A 352 -74.79 -37.63 -26.52
C ASP A 352 -75.04 -38.81 -25.56
N ASP A 353 -76.22 -39.39 -25.76
CA ASP A 353 -76.75 -40.61 -25.19
C ASP A 353 -75.94 -41.82 -25.69
N SER A 354 -75.44 -42.69 -24.80
CA SER A 354 -75.28 -44.10 -25.14
C SER A 354 -75.08 -44.99 -23.91
N ASP A 355 -76.11 -45.79 -23.69
CA ASP A 355 -76.23 -47.00 -22.89
C ASP A 355 -75.02 -47.97 -22.92
N GLY A 356 -74.79 -48.61 -21.76
CA GLY A 356 -74.44 -50.03 -21.63
C GLY A 356 -72.99 -50.48 -21.87
N CYS A 357 -72.31 -50.92 -20.81
CA CYS A 357 -71.97 -52.34 -20.61
C CYS A 357 -71.16 -52.58 -19.32
N GLU A 358 -71.70 -53.47 -18.49
CA GLU A 358 -71.03 -54.11 -17.36
C GLU A 358 -69.87 -55.01 -17.84
N GLY A 359 -68.79 -55.08 -17.05
CA GLY A 359 -67.68 -56.00 -17.32
C GLY A 359 -66.59 -55.91 -16.26
N ALA A 360 -66.73 -56.74 -15.22
CA ALA A 360 -65.72 -57.02 -14.20
C ALA A 360 -64.38 -57.46 -14.79
N LEU A 361 -63.25 -57.06 -14.20
CA LEU A 361 -62.01 -57.84 -14.18
C LEU A 361 -61.18 -57.50 -12.93
N ASP A 362 -61.03 -58.52 -12.10
CA ASP A 362 -60.07 -58.67 -11.00
C ASP A 362 -58.63 -58.49 -11.49
N GLY A 363 -57.77 -57.98 -10.61
CA GLY A 363 -56.34 -57.82 -10.87
C GLY A 363 -55.55 -57.63 -9.57
N GLU A 364 -55.48 -58.71 -8.77
CA GLU A 364 -54.49 -58.90 -7.71
C GLU A 364 -53.07 -59.05 -8.31
N GLY A 365 -52.05 -58.61 -7.56
CA GLY A 365 -50.63 -58.85 -7.83
C GLY A 365 -49.83 -57.55 -7.72
N ASP A 366 -48.67 -57.49 -7.07
CA ASP A 366 -47.86 -58.49 -6.40
C ASP A 366 -46.86 -57.69 -5.54
N SER A 367 -46.54 -58.24 -4.39
CA SER A 367 -45.47 -57.82 -3.50
C SER A 367 -44.10 -57.97 -4.17
N ASP A 368 -43.18 -57.03 -3.95
CA ASP A 368 -41.75 -57.37 -3.93
C ASP A 368 -40.99 -56.48 -2.95
N GLU A 369 -40.66 -57.11 -1.81
CA GLU A 369 -39.60 -56.72 -0.90
C GLU A 369 -38.24 -56.89 -1.60
N ALA A 370 -37.34 -55.94 -1.42
CA ALA A 370 -35.93 -56.14 -1.73
C ALA A 370 -35.08 -55.66 -0.55
N GLU A 371 -34.87 -56.57 0.41
CA GLU A 371 -33.69 -56.58 1.26
C GLU A 371 -32.48 -57.09 0.44
N GLY A 372 -31.33 -56.44 0.63
CA GLY A 372 -30.02 -56.90 0.14
C GLY A 372 -28.96 -55.98 0.74
N ALA A 373 -28.45 -56.28 1.93
CA ALA A 373 -27.33 -57.19 2.20
C ALA A 373 -25.96 -56.53 1.93
N ALA A 374 -25.14 -56.56 2.99
CA ALA A 374 -23.80 -56.04 3.11
C ALA A 374 -22.80 -56.70 2.15
N GLU A 375 -21.76 -55.94 1.78
CA GLU A 375 -20.45 -56.53 1.47
C GLU A 375 -19.33 -55.70 2.10
N ASP A 376 -18.52 -56.43 2.87
CA ASP A 376 -17.25 -56.06 3.46
C ASP A 376 -16.20 -55.78 2.36
N GLY A 377 -15.44 -54.71 2.53
CA GLY A 377 -14.30 -54.34 1.69
C GLY A 377 -13.05 -54.05 2.52
N ASP A 378 -12.42 -55.14 2.96
CA ASP A 378 -11.11 -55.21 3.61
C ASP A 378 -9.96 -54.80 2.66
N GLY A 379 -9.01 -54.03 3.21
CA GLY A 379 -7.58 -54.24 2.97
C GLY A 379 -6.91 -53.47 1.82
N SER A 380 -6.09 -52.48 2.18
CA SER A 380 -4.65 -52.50 1.83
C SER A 380 -3.84 -51.42 2.54
N ALA A 381 -2.77 -51.88 3.20
CA ALA A 381 -1.68 -51.16 3.85
C ALA A 381 -0.89 -50.28 2.86
N GLY A 382 -0.45 -49.06 3.22
CA GLY A 382 0.77 -48.72 3.97
C GLY A 382 1.67 -47.79 3.10
N PRO A 383 2.83 -47.25 3.54
CA PRO A 383 3.43 -47.24 4.87
C PRO A 383 3.80 -45.83 5.41
N SER A 384 4.28 -45.86 6.66
CA SER A 384 4.82 -44.82 7.53
C SER A 384 5.77 -43.78 6.92
N ALA A 385 5.69 -42.55 7.45
CA ALA A 385 6.86 -41.73 7.72
C ALA A 385 6.65 -40.96 9.04
N THR A 386 7.48 -41.31 10.00
CA THR A 386 7.71 -40.68 11.30
C THR A 386 8.58 -39.44 11.13
N SER A 387 8.27 -38.33 11.79
CA SER A 387 9.29 -37.43 12.35
C SER A 387 8.67 -36.33 13.21
N ASP A 388 9.05 -36.37 14.49
CA ASP A 388 9.39 -35.26 15.37
C ASP A 388 8.41 -34.10 15.56
N ARG A 389 7.59 -34.26 16.60
CA ARG A 389 7.12 -33.14 17.43
C ARG A 389 8.14 -32.90 18.54
N THR A 390 8.89 -31.81 18.43
CA THR A 390 9.63 -31.26 19.56
C THR A 390 8.68 -30.45 20.44
N ASP A 391 8.51 -30.93 21.66
CA ASP A 391 8.21 -30.15 22.86
C ASP A 391 9.05 -28.87 22.91
N SER A 392 8.42 -27.75 23.26
CA SER A 392 9.07 -26.69 24.03
C SER A 392 8.02 -25.85 24.77
N PRO A 393 8.38 -25.35 25.97
CA PRO A 393 7.46 -25.27 27.09
C PRO A 393 6.96 -23.87 27.40
N GLU A 394 5.99 -23.85 28.30
CA GLU A 394 5.57 -22.72 29.12
C GLU A 394 6.78 -21.94 29.67
N GLU A 395 6.79 -20.63 29.44
CA GLU A 395 7.45 -19.67 30.32
C GLU A 395 6.41 -18.61 30.68
N ALA A 396 6.16 -18.54 31.97
CA ALA A 396 5.30 -17.58 32.62
C ALA A 396 6.08 -16.29 32.90
N ASP A 397 5.30 -15.23 33.11
CA ASP A 397 5.51 -14.22 34.14
C ASP A 397 6.52 -13.07 33.91
N SER A 398 6.12 -11.94 34.48
CA SER A 398 6.80 -10.65 34.70
C SER A 398 6.99 -9.72 33.47
N GLY A 399 6.62 -8.45 33.51
CA GLY A 399 5.96 -7.68 34.54
C GLY A 399 5.48 -6.35 33.97
N ALA A 400 4.32 -5.92 34.45
CA ALA A 400 3.89 -4.55 34.37
C ALA A 400 4.87 -3.67 35.16
N SER A 401 5.38 -2.61 34.54
CA SER A 401 5.99 -1.51 35.27
C SER A 401 5.42 -0.21 34.70
N GLU A 402 4.42 0.28 35.42
CA GLU A 402 4.05 1.69 35.43
C GLU A 402 5.26 2.48 35.92
N SER A 403 5.72 3.46 35.14
CA SER A 403 6.55 4.55 35.63
C SER A 403 5.86 5.85 35.28
N ASP A 404 4.94 6.21 36.18
CA ASP A 404 4.54 7.56 36.51
C ASP A 404 5.74 8.29 37.16
N GLY A 405 5.89 9.58 36.86
CA GLY A 405 6.73 10.50 37.64
C GLY A 405 7.96 11.10 36.95
N GLY A 406 7.86 12.40 36.65
CA GLY A 406 8.80 13.35 37.25
C GLY A 406 9.68 14.20 36.33
N ASP A 407 9.55 15.52 36.53
CA ASP A 407 10.54 16.58 36.30
C ASP A 407 10.86 17.03 34.86
N GLN A 408 9.99 17.91 34.35
CA GLN A 408 10.43 19.04 33.53
C GLN A 408 11.12 20.07 34.43
N ALA A 409 12.44 19.96 34.53
CA ALA A 409 13.30 21.00 35.11
C ALA A 409 13.85 21.90 34.02
N ASP A 410 13.74 23.20 34.31
CA ASP A 410 14.29 24.37 33.65
C ASP A 410 15.61 24.16 32.89
N THR A 411 15.61 24.53 31.60
CA THR A 411 16.82 25.05 30.96
C THR A 411 16.48 26.38 30.29
N GLU A 412 16.61 27.45 31.07
CA GLU A 412 16.75 28.81 30.57
C GLU A 412 18.01 28.88 29.70
N SER A 413 17.82 28.96 28.38
CA SER A 413 18.87 29.33 27.45
C SER A 413 19.22 30.80 27.63
N VAL A 414 20.29 31.04 28.37
CA VAL A 414 20.93 32.35 28.55
C VAL A 414 21.41 32.86 27.19
N GLY A 415 20.67 33.81 26.62
CA GLY A 415 21.09 34.61 25.49
C GLY A 415 22.25 35.53 25.89
N MET A 416 23.45 35.24 25.38
CA MET A 416 24.56 36.19 25.41
C MET A 416 24.32 37.31 24.40
N GLN A 417 23.61 38.36 24.83
CA GLN A 417 23.64 39.66 24.17
C GLN A 417 24.90 40.41 24.61
N SER A 418 25.89 40.49 23.72
CA SER A 418 26.99 41.46 23.87
C SER A 418 26.55 42.80 23.31
N SER A 419 26.11 43.68 24.21
CA SER A 419 25.90 45.10 23.97
C SER A 419 27.11 45.91 24.46
N LEU A 420 27.84 46.49 23.51
CA LEU A 420 28.80 47.59 23.67
C LEU A 420 28.66 48.40 22.38
N GLY A 421 28.42 49.69 22.34
CA GLY A 421 28.20 50.70 23.36
C GLY A 421 27.81 51.98 22.61
N THR A 422 26.93 52.74 23.22
CA THR A 422 26.41 54.05 22.80
C THR A 422 27.52 55.05 22.50
N ASN A 423 27.35 55.88 21.46
CA ASN A 423 27.45 57.33 21.66
C ASN A 423 26.60 58.13 20.65
N PRO A 424 26.05 59.28 21.08
CA PRO A 424 25.03 60.04 20.39
C PRO A 424 25.58 61.32 19.72
N ASP A 425 24.65 62.02 19.07
CA ASP A 425 24.66 63.45 18.73
C ASP A 425 25.54 63.92 17.56
N GLY A 426 24.86 64.47 16.57
CA GLY A 426 25.43 65.17 15.43
C GLY A 426 24.34 65.77 14.54
N GLU A 427 23.51 66.66 15.10
CA GLU A 427 22.86 67.72 14.32
C GLU A 427 23.92 68.45 13.49
N THR A 428 23.69 68.61 12.19
CA THR A 428 24.09 69.82 11.48
C THR A 428 23.12 70.08 10.33
N ASP A 429 22.70 71.33 10.25
CA ASP A 429 21.93 71.98 9.19
C ASP A 429 22.45 71.68 7.77
N GLU A 430 21.52 71.44 6.83
CA GLU A 430 21.24 72.29 5.65
C GLU A 430 20.05 71.75 4.83
#